data_AF-A0A6A4AJA1-F1
#
_entry.id   AF-A0A6A4AJA1-F1
#
_cell.length_a   1.000
_cell.length_b   1.000
_cell.length_c   1.000
_cell.angle_alpha   90.00
_cell.angle_beta   90.00
_cell.angle_gamma   90.00
#
_symmetry.space_group_name_H-M   'P 1'
#
loop_
_entity.id
_entity.type
_entity.pdbx_description
1 polymer ?
#
loop_
_entity_poly.entity_id
_entity_poly.type
_entity_poly.pdbx_seq_one_letter_code
_entity_poly.pdbx_strand_id
1 'polypeptide(L)'
;MKLYTYPGNYRVFKVLIAAEYNGINIELPKFDMAKDLKTKAFKAKTPLGKVPILETEEGSIFESGAIARYVARLRPDTGLYGKTFFESGQVDSWIDFSAYELEVPLEVWVH
;
A
#
# COMPACT_ATOMS: atom_id res chain seq x y z
N MET A 1 8.70 -3.86 -9.37
CA MET A 1 7.69 -2.89 -8.88
C MET A 1 8.38 -1.87 -7.98
N LYS A 2 7.95 -0.61 -8.03
CA LYS A 2 8.55 0.50 -7.25
C LYS A 2 7.50 1.10 -6.32
N LEU A 3 7.82 1.22 -5.04
CA LEU A 3 6.93 1.78 -4.02
C LEU A 3 7.47 3.13 -3.55
N TYR A 4 6.76 4.19 -3.91
CA TYR A 4 7.13 5.56 -3.54
C TYR A 4 6.53 5.91 -2.17
N THR A 5 7.39 6.31 -1.23
CA THR A 5 7.02 6.72 0.13
C THR A 5 8.14 7.54 0.78
N TYR A 6 7.87 8.09 1.98
CA TYR A 6 8.87 8.66 2.88
C TYR A 6 9.21 7.70 4.04
N PRO A 7 10.39 7.86 4.68
CA PRO A 7 10.79 7.04 5.83
C PRO A 7 9.81 7.13 7.00
N GLY A 8 9.47 5.99 7.61
CA GLY A 8 8.58 5.95 8.79
C GLY A 8 7.08 6.06 8.47
N ASN A 9 6.68 6.07 7.21
CA ASN A 9 5.26 6.04 6.84
C ASN A 9 4.62 4.71 7.22
N TYR A 10 3.89 4.69 8.34
CA TYR A 10 3.27 3.48 8.87
C TYR A 10 2.29 2.82 7.88
N ARG A 11 1.66 3.62 7.00
CA ARG A 11 0.72 3.12 5.97
C ARG A 11 1.39 2.14 5.01
N VAL A 12 2.71 2.20 4.86
CA VAL A 12 3.47 1.34 3.94
C VAL A 12 3.80 -0.02 4.54
N PHE A 13 3.78 -0.17 5.86
CA PHE A 13 4.18 -1.41 6.50
C PHE A 13 3.28 -2.59 6.08
N LYS A 14 1.97 -2.39 5.92
CA LYS A 14 1.07 -3.43 5.40
C LYS A 14 1.49 -3.96 4.02
N VAL A 15 2.05 -3.10 3.16
CA VAL A 15 2.54 -3.48 1.83
C VAL A 15 3.85 -4.26 1.93
N LEU A 16 4.82 -3.75 2.71
CA LEU A 16 6.13 -4.39 2.85
C LEU A 16 6.03 -5.75 3.55
N ILE A 17 5.19 -5.84 4.58
CA ILE A 17 4.89 -7.10 5.27
C ILE A 17 4.29 -8.10 4.26
N ALA A 18 3.28 -7.68 3.49
CA ALA A 18 2.68 -8.57 2.49
C ALA A 18 3.68 -9.03 1.43
N ALA A 19 4.61 -8.15 1.03
CA ALA A 19 5.67 -8.48 0.09
C ALA A 19 6.63 -9.53 0.66
N GLU A 20 7.08 -9.34 1.90
CA GLU A 20 7.99 -10.26 2.59
C GLU A 20 7.37 -11.66 2.75
N TYR A 21 6.12 -11.74 3.23
CA TYR A 21 5.41 -13.02 3.36
C TYR A 21 5.19 -13.74 2.03
N ASN A 22 5.13 -13.00 0.92
CA ASN A 22 5.02 -13.55 -0.43
C ASN A 22 6.38 -13.75 -1.13
N GLY A 23 7.49 -13.40 -0.50
CA GLY A 23 8.82 -13.43 -1.12
C GLY A 23 8.94 -12.50 -2.34
N ILE A 24 8.19 -11.40 -2.36
CA ILE A 24 8.16 -10.42 -3.43
C ILE A 24 9.11 -9.27 -3.08
N ASN A 25 10.11 -9.02 -3.93
CA ASN A 25 10.98 -7.87 -3.76
C ASN A 25 10.31 -6.58 -4.29
N ILE A 26 10.23 -5.56 -3.44
CA ILE A 26 9.71 -4.23 -3.79
C ILE A 26 10.82 -3.20 -3.63
N GLU A 27 11.13 -2.49 -4.71
CA GLU A 27 12.13 -1.42 -4.68
C GLU A 27 11.54 -0.17 -4.00
N LEU A 28 12.29 0.40 -3.06
CA LEU A 28 11.98 1.66 -2.38
C LEU A 28 12.92 2.76 -2.91
N PRO A 29 12.60 3.39 -4.06
CA PRO A 29 13.43 4.46 -4.61
C PRO A 29 13.49 5.66 -3.66
N LYS A 30 14.60 6.40 -3.70
CA LYS A 30 14.70 7.69 -3.00
C LYS A 30 13.62 8.63 -3.54
N PHE A 31 12.80 9.15 -2.64
CA PHE A 31 11.66 10.00 -2.96
C PHE A 31 11.65 11.21 -2.02
N ASP A 32 11.69 12.41 -2.59
CA ASP A 32 11.56 13.68 -1.87
C ASP A 32 10.13 14.19 -2.02
N MET A 33 9.31 13.95 -0.98
CA MET A 33 7.92 14.40 -0.90
C MET A 33 7.73 15.87 -1.28
N ALA A 34 8.63 16.77 -0.88
CA ALA A 34 8.45 18.21 -1.07
C ALA A 34 8.66 18.65 -2.53
N LYS A 35 9.50 17.91 -3.26
CA LYS A 35 9.89 18.21 -4.65
C LYS A 35 9.15 17.33 -5.65
N ASP A 36 9.19 16.02 -5.47
CA ASP A 36 8.78 15.05 -6.47
C ASP A 36 7.26 15.01 -6.62
N LEU A 37 6.53 15.16 -5.52
CA LEU A 37 5.08 15.11 -5.46
C LEU A 37 4.41 16.26 -6.26
N LYS A 38 5.15 17.36 -6.50
CA LYS A 38 4.68 18.51 -7.31
C LYS A 38 4.90 18.32 -8.81
N THR A 39 5.72 17.35 -9.21
CA THR A 39 6.06 17.13 -10.62
C THR A 39 4.86 16.59 -11.41
N LYS A 40 4.81 16.87 -12.72
CA LYS A 40 3.77 16.32 -13.61
C LYS A 40 3.77 14.79 -13.63
N ALA A 41 4.95 14.18 -13.51
CA ALA A 41 5.11 12.73 -13.47
C ALA A 41 4.39 12.09 -12.28
N PHE A 42 4.51 12.67 -11.07
CA PHE A 42 3.82 12.14 -9.89
C PHE A 42 2.33 12.49 -9.85
N LYS A 43 1.95 13.68 -10.33
CA LYS A 43 0.54 14.05 -10.46
C LYS A 43 -0.24 13.14 -11.41
N ALA A 44 0.43 12.56 -12.40
CA ALA A 44 -0.18 11.57 -13.30
C ALA A 44 -0.38 10.19 -12.63
N LYS A 45 0.37 9.87 -11.57
CA LYS A 45 0.32 8.56 -10.90
C LYS A 45 -0.81 8.44 -9.87
N THR A 46 -1.26 9.56 -9.31
CA THR A 46 -2.36 9.57 -8.34
C THR A 46 -3.17 10.87 -8.46
N PRO A 47 -4.51 10.78 -8.44
CA PRO A 47 -5.35 11.98 -8.40
C PRO A 47 -5.26 12.73 -7.06
N LEU A 48 -4.78 12.07 -6.00
CA LEU A 48 -4.78 12.60 -4.63
C LEU A 48 -3.51 13.40 -4.29
N GLY A 49 -2.43 13.21 -5.04
CA GLY A 49 -1.12 13.76 -4.68
C GLY A 49 -0.64 13.30 -3.30
N LYS A 50 -0.86 12.03 -2.96
CA LYS A 50 -0.45 11.44 -1.70
C LYS A 50 0.32 10.14 -1.94
N VAL A 51 1.15 9.76 -0.97
CA VAL A 51 1.84 8.46 -0.92
C VAL A 51 1.24 7.63 0.23
N PRO A 52 1.26 6.29 0.14
CA PRO A 52 2.00 5.46 -0.83
C PRO A 52 1.43 5.36 -2.24
N ILE A 53 2.32 5.13 -3.20
CA ILE A 53 2.01 4.78 -4.59
C ILE A 53 2.88 3.60 -5.02
N LEU A 54 2.27 2.53 -5.51
CA LEU A 54 2.97 1.42 -6.16
C LEU A 54 2.92 1.62 -7.68
N GLU A 55 4.08 1.66 -8.31
CA GLU A 55 4.23 1.62 -9.77
C GLU A 55 4.51 0.18 -10.22
N THR A 56 3.66 -0.28 -11.14
CA THR A 56 3.72 -1.56 -11.83
C THR A 56 3.91 -1.30 -13.33
N GLU A 57 4.07 -2.36 -14.12
CA GLU A 57 4.18 -2.26 -15.58
C GLU A 57 2.87 -1.82 -16.24
N GLU A 58 1.72 -2.10 -15.59
CA GLU A 58 0.38 -1.77 -16.08
C GLU A 58 -0.07 -0.36 -15.69
N GLY A 59 0.56 0.23 -14.67
CA GLY A 59 0.18 1.55 -14.18
C GLY A 59 0.53 1.79 -12.72
N SER A 60 -0.21 2.69 -12.07
CA SER A 60 0.00 3.05 -10.68
C SER A 60 -1.21 2.69 -9.82
N ILE A 61 -0.94 2.17 -8.62
CA ILE A 61 -1.93 1.84 -7.60
C ILE A 61 -1.68 2.75 -6.41
N PHE A 62 -2.72 3.43 -5.93
CA PHE A 62 -2.71 4.26 -4.73
C PHE A 62 -3.63 3.64 -3.67
N GLU A 63 -3.62 4.20 -2.45
CA GLU A 63 -4.19 3.63 -1.22
C GLU A 63 -3.44 2.40 -0.69
N SER A 64 -2.93 2.51 0.54
CA SER A 64 -2.10 1.48 1.17
C SER A 64 -2.78 0.11 1.24
N GLY A 65 -4.07 0.06 1.55
CA GLY A 65 -4.84 -1.17 1.62
C GLY A 65 -4.99 -1.82 0.24
N ALA A 66 -5.25 -1.05 -0.81
CA ALA A 66 -5.34 -1.56 -2.17
C ALA A 66 -3.99 -2.11 -2.67
N ILE A 67 -2.90 -1.40 -2.38
CA ILE A 67 -1.55 -1.85 -2.71
C ILE A 67 -1.23 -3.17 -1.99
N ALA A 68 -1.52 -3.28 -0.69
CA ALA A 68 -1.25 -4.50 0.07
C ALA A 68 -2.04 -5.70 -0.45
N ARG A 69 -3.33 -5.51 -0.79
CA ARG A 69 -4.15 -6.55 -1.42
C ARG A 69 -3.58 -6.98 -2.76
N TYR A 70 -3.14 -6.04 -3.59
CA TYR A 70 -2.50 -6.36 -4.87
C TYR A 70 -1.26 -7.23 -4.68
N VAL A 71 -0.34 -6.80 -3.80
CA VAL A 71 0.90 -7.56 -3.49
C VAL A 71 0.58 -8.93 -2.90
N ALA A 72 -0.41 -9.03 -2.01
CA ALA A 72 -0.84 -10.30 -1.42
C ALA A 72 -1.39 -11.28 -2.47
N ARG A 73 -2.12 -10.77 -3.47
CA ARG A 73 -2.74 -11.57 -4.55
C ARG A 73 -1.78 -11.95 -5.67
N LEU A 74 -0.61 -11.32 -5.80
CA LEU A 74 0.40 -11.69 -6.82
C LEU A 74 0.92 -13.12 -6.66
N ARG A 75 0.81 -13.70 -5.46
CA ARG A 75 1.18 -15.08 -5.16
C ARG A 75 -0.02 -15.84 -4.56
N PRO A 76 -1.01 -16.25 -5.38
CA PRO A 76 -2.17 -16.99 -4.87
C PRO A 76 -1.79 -18.33 -4.21
N ASP A 77 -0.63 -18.88 -4.57
CA ASP A 77 -0.09 -20.12 -4.03
C ASP A 77 0.28 -20.04 -2.54
N THR A 78 0.67 -18.87 -2.04
CA THR A 78 0.97 -18.67 -0.61
C THR A 78 -0.31 -18.57 0.23
N GLY A 79 -1.43 -18.22 -0.39
CA GLY A 79 -2.72 -18.06 0.28
C GLY A 79 -2.80 -16.88 1.24
N LEU A 80 -1.86 -15.90 1.15
CA LEU A 80 -1.80 -14.76 2.06
C LEU A 80 -3.09 -13.92 2.10
N TYR A 81 -3.82 -13.88 0.99
CA TYR A 81 -5.09 -13.18 0.87
C TYR A 81 -6.33 -14.10 0.93
N GLY A 82 -6.14 -15.35 1.36
CA GLY A 82 -7.16 -16.39 1.31
C GLY A 82 -7.28 -17.06 -0.07
N LYS A 83 -7.91 -18.24 -0.09
CA LYS A 83 -8.16 -19.07 -1.28
C LYS A 83 -9.63 -19.10 -1.69
N THR A 84 -10.52 -18.60 -0.83
CA THR A 84 -11.96 -18.52 -1.09
C THR A 84 -12.47 -17.09 -0.96
N PHE A 85 -13.63 -16.78 -1.54
CA PHE A 85 -14.28 -15.48 -1.37
C PHE A 85 -14.55 -15.14 0.10
N PHE A 86 -14.88 -16.16 0.91
CA PHE A 86 -15.11 -15.98 2.33
C PHE A 86 -13.82 -15.59 3.08
N GLU A 87 -12.73 -16.31 2.85
CA GLU A 87 -11.43 -16.01 3.46
C GLU A 87 -10.91 -14.62 3.05
N SER A 88 -11.02 -14.26 1.77
CA SER A 88 -10.65 -12.90 1.33
C SER A 88 -11.51 -11.83 1.99
N GLY A 89 -12.81 -12.09 2.21
CA GLY A 89 -13.70 -11.19 2.92
C GLY A 89 -13.32 -11.01 4.40
N GLN A 90 -12.82 -12.06 5.05
CA GLN A 90 -12.29 -11.96 6.42
C GLN A 90 -11.04 -11.09 6.46
N VAL A 91 -10.13 -11.23 5.49
CA VAL A 91 -8.95 -10.35 5.37
C VAL A 91 -9.38 -8.91 5.13
N ASP A 92 -10.33 -8.67 4.23
CA ASP A 92 -10.85 -7.33 3.95
C ASP A 92 -11.48 -6.67 5.17
N SER A 93 -12.24 -7.43 5.96
CA SER A 93 -12.86 -6.96 7.19
C SER A 93 -11.82 -6.37 8.15
N TRP A 94 -10.67 -7.04 8.32
CA TRP A 94 -9.60 -6.57 9.19
C TRP A 94 -8.81 -5.40 8.60
N ILE A 95 -8.57 -5.38 7.29
CA ILE A 95 -7.89 -4.25 6.63
C ILE A 95 -8.73 -2.98 6.78
N ASP A 96 -10.03 -3.06 6.54
CA ASP A 96 -10.93 -1.91 6.60
C ASP A 96 -11.18 -1.47 8.04
N PHE A 97 -11.33 -2.41 8.99
CA PHE A 97 -11.37 -2.10 10.42
C PHE A 97 -10.11 -1.34 10.85
N SER A 98 -8.92 -1.80 10.46
CA SER A 98 -7.68 -1.09 10.76
C SER A 98 -7.68 0.32 10.17
N ALA A 99 -8.12 0.50 8.93
CA ALA A 99 -8.10 1.79 8.25
C ALA A 99 -9.06 2.81 8.87
N TYR A 100 -10.25 2.38 9.30
CA TYR A 100 -11.31 3.28 9.73
C TYR A 100 -11.46 3.39 11.26
N GLU A 101 -11.22 2.32 12.00
CA GLU A 101 -11.44 2.27 13.45
C GLU A 101 -10.16 2.40 14.26
N LEU A 102 -9.00 2.03 13.71
CA LEU A 102 -7.72 2.14 14.41
C LEU A 102 -6.88 3.33 13.93
N GLU A 103 -6.61 3.41 12.63
CA GLU A 103 -5.72 4.43 12.08
C GLU A 103 -6.27 5.85 12.33
N VAL A 104 -7.56 6.10 12.09
CA VAL A 104 -8.16 7.43 12.26
C VAL A 104 -8.02 7.95 13.70
N PRO A 105 -8.46 7.23 14.76
CA PRO A 105 -8.30 7.72 16.13
C PRO A 105 -6.83 7.86 16.57
N LEU A 106 -5.94 6.99 16.09
CA LEU A 106 -4.51 7.06 16.41
C LEU A 106 -3.83 8.28 15.79
N GLU A 107 -4.27 8.71 14.59
CA GLU A 107 -3.75 9.92 13.96
C GLU A 107 -4.27 11.21 14.61
N VAL A 108 -5.47 11.19 15.22
CA VAL A 108 -6.04 12.37 15.91
C VAL A 108 -5.20 12.79 17.13
N TRP A 109 -4.41 11.88 17.72
CA TRP A 109 -3.50 12.19 18.83
C TRP A 109 -2.17 12.83 18.40
N VAL A 110 -1.89 12.92 17.10
CA VAL A 110 -0.61 13.42 16.54
C VAL A 110 -0.72 14.88 16.06
N HIS A 111 -1.84 15.54 16.34
CA HIS A 111 -2.09 16.97 16.09
C HIS A 111 -2.58 17.67 17.36
#